data_AF-A0A3M1HTZ0-F1
#
_entry.id   AF-A0A3M1HTZ0-F1
#
_cell.length_a   1.000
_cell.length_b   1.000
_cell.length_c   1.000
_cell.angle_alpha   90.00
_cell.angle_beta   90.00
_cell.angle_gamma   90.00
#
_symmetry.space_group_name_H-M   'P 1'
#
loop_
_entity.id
_entity.type
_entity.pdbx_description
1 polymer ?
#
loop_
_entity_poly.entity_id
_entity_poly.type
_entity_poly.pdbx_seq_one_letter_code
_entity_poly.pdbx_strand_id
1 'polypeptide(L)'
;MKKGFRSLWLDRSRIIEKKMKRRFLKIFLKKKYLIPFQKWLLAFLLVSPAFLGYFYYWYLDPQEFSCFIQGDQPTYYLIAKDYQRPPNSLFYSITPFWDDYVQIPKKMFQPQIFVIGMILKYTSLSIEAVNLILFIFLGLIAGRVGIYFFETLTEEKNNYMGLLLFFWGGGLLLVSSLIYYQFDLRHIADFDPWEGWWFLNFGRNFLYPLESYYHSLFFLNFLFLWKKKYFWAGLGSLLLLLSHHFTGMEWIAISLT
;
A
#
# COMPACT_ATOMS: atom_id res chain seq x y z
N MET A 1 42.28 46.62 0.96
CA MET A 1 40.83 46.52 1.31
C MET A 1 40.11 45.22 0.93
N LYS A 2 40.69 44.26 0.17
CA LYS A 2 39.96 43.03 -0.25
C LYS A 2 39.96 41.84 0.74
N LYS A 3 40.80 41.85 1.79
CA LYS A 3 40.90 40.72 2.75
C LYS A 3 39.82 40.70 3.85
N GLY A 4 39.20 41.84 4.18
CA GLY A 4 38.20 41.92 5.25
C GLY A 4 36.79 41.42 4.87
N PHE A 5 36.43 41.45 3.60
CA PHE A 5 35.08 41.09 3.15
C PHE A 5 34.85 39.57 3.15
N ARG A 6 35.89 38.78 2.86
CA ARG A 6 35.82 37.31 2.82
C ARG A 6 35.65 36.69 4.20
N SER A 7 36.29 37.23 5.24
CA SER A 7 36.15 36.69 6.61
C SER A 7 34.75 36.96 7.18
N LEU A 8 34.21 38.16 6.96
CA LEU A 8 32.85 38.54 7.37
C LEU A 8 31.76 37.69 6.70
N TRP A 9 31.97 37.28 5.45
CA TRP A 9 31.01 36.45 4.72
C TRP A 9 31.05 34.97 5.16
N LEU A 10 32.24 34.44 5.45
CA LEU A 10 32.41 33.09 5.99
C LEU A 10 31.83 32.96 7.41
N ASP A 11 31.90 34.01 8.22
CA ASP A 11 31.32 33.99 9.56
C ASP A 11 29.78 34.06 9.52
N ARG A 12 29.22 34.90 8.65
CA ARG A 12 27.77 34.99 8.46
C ARG A 12 27.17 33.68 7.92
N SER A 13 27.82 33.03 6.97
CA SER A 13 27.34 31.74 6.42
C SER A 13 27.33 30.63 7.48
N ARG A 14 28.36 30.52 8.32
CA ARG A 14 28.39 29.57 9.46
C ARG A 14 27.31 29.84 10.49
N ILE A 15 27.00 31.12 10.77
CA ILE A 15 25.92 31.51 11.69
C ILE A 15 24.55 31.14 11.11
N ILE A 16 24.33 31.37 9.81
CA ILE A 16 23.09 31.01 9.11
C ILE A 16 22.91 29.50 9.09
N GLU A 17 23.95 28.73 8.78
CA GLU A 17 23.91 27.27 8.77
C GLU A 17 23.59 26.70 10.16
N LYS A 18 24.23 27.22 11.23
CA LYS A 18 23.92 26.83 12.62
C LYS A 18 22.49 27.18 13.02
N LYS A 19 21.97 28.36 12.61
CA LYS A 19 20.58 28.75 12.89
C LYS A 19 19.59 27.89 12.12
N MET A 20 19.84 27.58 10.85
CA MET A 20 19.01 26.68 10.04
C MET A 20 19.01 25.26 10.60
N LYS A 21 20.18 24.67 10.90
CA LYS A 21 20.27 23.35 11.53
C LYS A 21 19.50 23.30 12.85
N ARG A 22 19.63 24.29 13.72
CA ARG A 22 18.86 24.35 14.99
C ARG A 22 17.35 24.49 14.78
N ARG A 23 16.91 25.26 13.79
CA ARG A 23 15.48 25.46 13.49
C ARG A 23 14.89 24.21 12.85
N PHE A 24 15.62 23.56 11.96
CA PHE A 24 15.26 22.29 11.33
C PHE A 24 15.18 21.15 12.37
N LEU A 25 16.19 21.04 13.25
CA LEU A 25 16.17 20.09 14.37
C LEU A 25 14.99 20.34 15.32
N LYS A 26 14.68 21.60 15.65
CA LYS A 26 13.52 21.93 16.50
C LYS A 26 12.17 21.63 15.83
N ILE A 27 12.06 21.71 14.51
CA ILE A 27 10.86 21.32 13.78
C ILE A 27 10.71 19.80 13.80
N PHE A 28 11.81 19.07 13.59
CA PHE A 28 11.82 17.60 13.58
C PHE A 28 11.65 16.98 14.98
N LEU A 29 12.20 17.61 16.01
CA LEU A 29 12.14 17.17 17.41
C LEU A 29 10.89 17.65 18.16
N LYS A 30 10.02 18.46 17.53
CA LYS A 30 8.69 18.71 18.11
C LYS A 30 7.92 17.39 18.08
N LYS A 31 7.81 16.73 19.24
CA LYS A 31 6.99 15.53 19.52
C LYS A 31 5.61 15.55 18.85
N LYS A 32 5.04 16.73 18.59
CA LYS A 32 3.75 16.92 17.90
C LYS A 32 3.71 16.38 16.46
N TYR A 33 4.86 16.18 15.80
CA TYR A 33 4.93 15.67 14.42
C TYR A 33 5.55 14.27 14.31
N LEU A 34 6.07 13.71 15.41
CA LEU A 34 6.52 12.33 15.42
C LEU A 34 5.27 11.44 15.43
N ILE A 35 5.05 10.71 14.33
CA ILE A 35 4.04 9.67 14.29
C ILE A 35 4.37 8.70 15.44
N PRO A 36 3.43 8.42 16.36
CA PRO A 36 3.75 7.60 17.53
C PRO A 36 4.21 6.23 17.05
N PHE A 37 5.44 5.83 17.39
CA PHE A 37 6.01 4.52 17.07
C PHE A 37 5.07 3.38 17.49
N GLN A 38 4.34 3.57 18.60
CA GLN A 38 3.30 2.66 19.09
C GLN A 38 2.22 2.33 18.05
N LYS A 39 1.84 3.29 17.18
CA LYS A 39 0.83 3.04 16.13
C LYS A 39 1.39 2.23 14.97
N TRP A 40 2.68 2.35 14.68
CA TRP A 40 3.35 1.50 13.70
C TRP A 40 3.54 0.09 14.23
N LEU A 41 3.91 -0.04 15.51
CA LEU A 41 3.97 -1.34 16.16
C LEU A 41 2.59 -2.01 16.17
N LEU A 42 1.52 -1.27 16.49
CA LEU A 42 0.15 -1.78 16.42
C LEU A 42 -0.24 -2.20 14.99
N ALA A 43 0.10 -1.39 13.98
CA ALA A 43 -0.12 -1.75 12.58
C ALA A 43 0.62 -3.05 12.21
N PHE A 44 1.88 -3.18 12.61
CA PHE A 44 2.65 -4.40 12.41
C PHE A 44 1.99 -5.60 13.08
N LEU A 45 1.56 -5.49 14.35
CA LEU A 45 0.87 -6.57 15.05
C LEU A 45 -0.44 -6.96 14.33
N LEU A 46 -1.24 -5.99 13.92
CA LEU A 46 -2.51 -6.24 13.22
C LEU A 46 -2.33 -6.83 11.82
N VAL A 47 -1.25 -6.48 11.10
CA VAL A 47 -0.96 -7.00 9.76
C VAL A 47 -0.21 -8.35 9.84
N SER A 48 0.45 -8.63 10.97
CA SER A 48 1.32 -9.82 11.13
C SER A 48 0.67 -11.17 10.83
N PRO A 49 -0.64 -11.43 11.07
CA PRO A 49 -1.22 -12.71 10.67
C PRO A 49 -1.16 -12.96 9.16
N ALA A 50 -1.32 -11.92 8.33
CA ALA A 50 -1.11 -12.02 6.88
C ALA A 50 0.36 -12.35 6.58
N PHE A 51 1.31 -11.72 7.27
CA PHE A 51 2.73 -11.98 7.12
C PHE A 51 3.09 -13.43 7.50
N LEU A 52 2.51 -13.95 8.58
CA LEU A 52 2.72 -15.32 9.01
C LEU A 52 2.20 -16.32 7.99
N GLY A 53 1.02 -16.09 7.38
CA GLY A 53 0.52 -16.93 6.30
C GLY A 53 1.48 -16.99 5.10
N TYR A 54 2.00 -15.83 4.71
CA TYR A 54 2.98 -15.70 3.63
C TYR A 54 4.29 -16.45 3.93
N PHE A 55 4.87 -16.24 5.12
CA PHE A 55 6.10 -16.92 5.53
C PHE A 55 5.92 -18.42 5.79
N TYR A 56 4.74 -18.83 6.24
CA TYR A 56 4.41 -20.24 6.39
C TYR A 56 4.39 -20.96 5.05
N TYR A 57 3.77 -20.36 4.03
CA TYR A 57 3.80 -20.92 2.67
C TYR A 57 5.23 -21.02 2.12
N TRP A 58 6.05 -19.98 2.33
CA TRP A 58 7.47 -20.01 1.98
C TRP A 58 8.25 -21.11 2.70
N TYR A 59 7.96 -21.35 3.98
CA TYR A 59 8.61 -22.39 4.77
C TYR A 59 8.26 -23.80 4.29
N LEU A 60 7.02 -24.04 3.87
CA LEU A 60 6.55 -25.34 3.40
C LEU A 60 7.15 -25.73 2.06
N ASP A 61 7.26 -24.80 1.12
CA ASP A 61 7.82 -25.06 -0.20
C ASP A 61 8.68 -23.89 -0.71
N PRO A 62 9.93 -23.79 -0.23
CA PRO A 62 10.81 -22.70 -0.62
C PRO A 62 11.25 -22.76 -2.10
N GLN A 63 11.08 -23.91 -2.79
CA GLN A 63 11.50 -24.08 -4.19
C GLN A 63 10.40 -23.65 -5.16
N GLU A 64 9.13 -23.90 -4.83
CA GLU A 64 7.97 -23.47 -5.63
C GLU A 64 7.40 -22.12 -5.19
N PHE A 65 7.96 -21.51 -4.14
CA PHE A 65 7.52 -20.23 -3.64
C PHE A 65 7.75 -19.08 -4.63
N SER A 66 6.73 -18.78 -5.41
CA SER A 66 6.73 -17.71 -6.42
C SER A 66 6.54 -16.31 -5.84
N CYS A 67 6.40 -16.17 -4.51
CA CYS A 67 5.94 -14.96 -3.83
C CYS A 67 4.50 -14.52 -4.22
N PHE A 68 3.81 -15.24 -5.10
CA PHE A 68 2.45 -14.95 -5.54
C PHE A 68 1.45 -15.89 -4.90
N ILE A 69 0.39 -15.33 -4.34
CA ILE A 69 -0.68 -16.05 -3.65
C ILE A 69 -1.99 -15.99 -4.45
N GLN A 70 -2.17 -14.97 -5.30
CA GLN A 70 -3.37 -14.80 -6.15
C GLN A 70 -2.98 -14.65 -7.63
N GLY A 71 -3.84 -15.18 -8.51
CA GLY A 71 -3.56 -15.33 -9.95
C GLY A 71 -3.42 -14.03 -10.76
N ASP A 72 -3.91 -12.90 -10.26
CA ASP A 72 -3.73 -11.59 -10.89
C ASP A 72 -2.38 -10.94 -10.55
N GLN A 73 -1.77 -11.29 -9.42
CA GLN A 73 -0.48 -10.73 -9.00
C GLN A 73 0.61 -10.91 -10.07
N PRO A 74 0.86 -12.12 -10.62
CA PRO A 74 1.86 -12.31 -11.67
C PRO A 74 1.61 -11.40 -12.88
N THR A 75 0.35 -11.19 -13.25
CA THR A 75 -0.04 -10.34 -14.39
C THR A 75 0.44 -8.90 -14.21
N TYR A 76 0.29 -8.32 -13.01
CA TYR A 76 0.78 -6.96 -12.73
C TYR A 76 2.30 -6.82 -12.89
N TYR A 77 3.08 -7.82 -12.50
CA TYR A 77 4.54 -7.81 -12.64
C TYR A 77 5.00 -8.11 -14.07
N LEU A 78 4.27 -8.95 -14.80
CA LEU A 78 4.50 -9.16 -16.23
C LEU A 78 4.25 -7.87 -17.02
N ILE A 79 3.18 -7.14 -16.68
CA ILE A 79 2.93 -5.81 -17.25
C ILE A 79 4.03 -4.82 -16.84
N ALA A 80 4.46 -4.81 -15.58
CA ALA A 80 5.53 -3.94 -15.11
C ALA A 80 6.86 -4.17 -15.87
N LYS A 81 7.12 -5.40 -16.32
CA LYS A 81 8.27 -5.74 -17.17
C LYS A 81 8.22 -5.09 -18.56
N ASP A 82 7.06 -4.67 -19.06
CA ASP A 82 6.98 -3.92 -20.33
C ASP A 82 7.80 -2.62 -20.29
N TYR A 83 7.87 -1.95 -19.13
CA TYR A 83 8.65 -0.72 -18.99
C TYR A 83 10.18 -0.91 -19.15
N GLN A 84 10.64 -2.15 -19.17
CA GLN A 84 12.03 -2.51 -19.48
C GLN A 84 12.26 -2.69 -20.98
N ARG A 85 11.20 -2.92 -21.77
CA ARG A 85 11.28 -3.21 -23.20
C ARG A 85 11.23 -1.90 -24.02
N PRO A 86 12.06 -1.76 -25.06
CA PRO A 86 11.93 -0.66 -26.00
C PRO A 86 10.66 -0.81 -26.87
N PRO A 87 10.04 0.29 -27.34
CA PRO A 87 10.36 1.68 -26.99
C PRO A 87 9.90 2.03 -25.57
N ASN A 88 10.72 2.82 -24.87
CA ASN A 88 10.38 3.38 -23.56
C ASN A 88 9.10 4.23 -23.72
N SER A 89 8.00 3.77 -23.13
CA SER A 89 6.71 4.46 -23.14
C SER A 89 6.23 4.62 -21.71
N LEU A 90 5.46 5.69 -21.46
CA LEU A 90 4.72 5.85 -20.21
C LEU A 90 3.52 4.89 -20.12
N PHE A 91 3.03 4.42 -21.26
CA PHE A 91 1.88 3.52 -21.36
C PHE A 91 2.33 2.08 -21.60
N TYR A 92 1.53 1.12 -21.16
CA TYR A 92 1.74 -0.31 -21.40
C TYR A 92 0.59 -0.94 -22.21
N SER A 93 0.81 -2.14 -22.74
CA SER A 93 -0.21 -2.96 -23.41
C SER A 93 -0.82 -4.02 -22.48
N ILE A 94 -2.13 -4.27 -22.61
CA ILE A 94 -2.89 -5.15 -21.69
C ILE A 94 -2.50 -6.63 -21.82
N THR A 95 -1.95 -7.04 -22.96
CA THR A 95 -1.64 -8.43 -23.27
C THR A 95 -0.14 -8.66 -23.39
N PRO A 96 0.54 -9.08 -22.29
CA PRO A 96 1.94 -9.50 -22.34
C PRO A 96 2.17 -10.86 -23.02
N PHE A 97 1.10 -11.57 -23.42
CA PHE A 97 1.11 -12.97 -23.84
C PHE A 97 1.04 -13.23 -25.36
N TRP A 98 1.10 -12.19 -26.20
CA TRP A 98 0.93 -12.33 -27.65
C TRP A 98 2.26 -12.10 -28.37
N ASP A 99 2.59 -12.99 -29.31
CA ASP A 99 3.86 -13.03 -30.04
C ASP A 99 4.13 -11.74 -30.85
N ASP A 100 3.09 -11.03 -31.30
CA ASP A 100 3.18 -9.75 -32.01
C ASP A 100 3.16 -8.52 -31.08
N TYR A 101 3.89 -8.61 -29.97
CA TYR A 101 3.93 -7.59 -28.91
C TYR A 101 4.24 -6.16 -29.41
N VAL A 102 5.02 -6.05 -30.48
CA VAL A 102 5.48 -4.77 -31.06
C VAL A 102 4.34 -3.96 -31.68
N GLN A 103 3.25 -4.62 -32.12
CA GLN A 103 2.13 -3.94 -32.79
C GLN A 103 0.98 -3.58 -31.85
N ILE A 104 1.03 -4.01 -30.58
CA ILE A 104 -0.08 -3.80 -29.66
C ILE A 104 -0.07 -2.35 -29.15
N PRO A 105 -1.16 -1.59 -29.34
CA PRO A 105 -1.20 -0.20 -28.92
C PRO A 105 -1.10 -0.08 -27.40
N LYS A 106 -0.13 0.71 -26.94
CA LYS A 106 0.09 1.05 -25.52
C LYS A 106 -0.96 2.07 -25.09
N LYS A 107 -1.97 1.64 -24.33
CA LYS A 107 -3.17 2.45 -24.01
C LYS A 107 -3.37 2.72 -22.52
N MET A 108 -2.76 1.94 -21.64
CA MET A 108 -3.02 2.02 -20.21
C MET A 108 -1.82 2.58 -19.46
N PHE A 109 -2.12 3.38 -18.43
CA PHE A 109 -1.14 3.86 -17.47
C PHE A 109 -1.69 3.65 -16.07
N GLN A 110 -0.92 2.92 -15.26
CA GLN A 110 -1.19 2.71 -13.85
C GLN A 110 0.05 3.16 -13.06
N PRO A 111 -0.04 4.23 -12.25
CA PRO A 111 1.12 4.82 -11.58
C PRO A 111 1.92 3.82 -10.74
N GLN A 112 1.24 2.94 -10.01
CA GLN A 112 1.85 1.91 -9.19
C GLN A 112 2.57 0.84 -10.03
N ILE A 113 2.02 0.44 -11.17
CA ILE A 113 2.68 -0.52 -12.08
C ILE A 113 3.89 0.12 -12.76
N PHE A 114 3.79 1.39 -13.14
CA PHE A 114 4.94 2.16 -13.63
C PHE A 114 6.06 2.22 -12.58
N VAL A 115 5.75 2.52 -11.33
CA VAL A 115 6.74 2.53 -10.23
C VAL A 115 7.39 1.16 -10.06
N ILE A 116 6.62 0.06 -10.08
CA ILE A 116 7.15 -1.31 -10.03
C ILE A 116 8.10 -1.56 -11.21
N GLY A 117 7.70 -1.20 -12.43
CA GLY A 117 8.52 -1.35 -13.63
C GLY A 117 9.84 -0.59 -13.54
N MET A 118 9.81 0.62 -13.00
CA MET A 118 11.02 1.43 -12.75
C MET A 118 11.91 0.79 -11.68
N ILE A 119 11.35 0.30 -10.56
CA ILE A 119 12.13 -0.42 -9.54
C ILE A 119 12.84 -1.62 -10.20
N LEU A 120 12.11 -2.46 -10.94
CA LEU A 120 12.69 -3.61 -11.60
C LEU A 120 13.77 -3.21 -12.61
N LYS A 121 13.58 -2.12 -13.35
CA LYS A 121 14.53 -1.61 -14.35
C LYS A 121 15.85 -1.13 -13.74
N TYR A 122 15.82 -0.53 -12.54
CA TYR A 122 16.98 0.15 -11.96
C TYR A 122 17.63 -0.56 -10.77
N THR A 123 16.97 -1.53 -10.11
CA THR A 123 17.47 -2.12 -8.86
C THR A 123 18.06 -3.53 -9.01
N SER A 124 17.99 -4.14 -10.21
CA SER A 124 18.36 -5.55 -10.46
C SER A 124 17.68 -6.57 -9.51
N LEU A 125 16.68 -6.14 -8.76
CA LEU A 125 15.92 -7.00 -7.86
C LEU A 125 15.06 -7.96 -8.69
N SER A 126 14.91 -9.18 -8.19
CA SER A 126 13.96 -10.13 -8.75
C SER A 126 12.52 -9.66 -8.50
N ILE A 127 11.56 -10.18 -9.27
CA ILE A 127 10.15 -9.83 -9.09
C ILE A 127 9.68 -10.22 -7.69
N GLU A 128 10.10 -11.39 -7.23
CA GLU A 128 9.79 -11.97 -5.93
C GLU A 128 10.27 -11.06 -4.80
N ALA A 129 11.49 -10.52 -4.92
CA ALA A 129 12.06 -9.58 -3.97
C ALA A 129 11.28 -8.25 -3.95
N VAL A 130 10.94 -7.70 -5.12
CA VAL A 130 10.12 -6.49 -5.21
C VAL A 130 8.74 -6.73 -4.59
N ASN A 131 8.11 -7.87 -4.88
CA ASN A 131 6.81 -8.22 -4.32
C ASN A 131 6.85 -8.34 -2.80
N LEU A 132 7.86 -9.01 -2.24
CA LEU A 132 8.05 -9.13 -0.80
C LEU A 132 8.25 -7.76 -0.12
N ILE A 133 9.06 -6.88 -0.71
CA ILE A 133 9.29 -5.53 -0.19
C ILE A 133 7.97 -4.74 -0.19
N LEU A 134 7.23 -4.78 -1.29
CA LEU A 134 5.97 -4.08 -1.42
C LEU A 134 4.89 -4.66 -0.50
N PHE A 135 4.83 -5.97 -0.33
CA PHE A 135 3.96 -6.66 0.61
C PHE A 135 4.13 -6.11 2.03
N ILE A 136 5.37 -6.11 2.53
CA ILE A 136 5.66 -5.60 3.88
C ILE A 136 5.36 -4.11 3.96
N PHE A 137 5.86 -3.32 3.00
CA PHE A 137 5.78 -1.87 3.05
C PHE A 137 4.34 -1.36 2.89
N LEU A 138 3.63 -1.81 1.86
CA LEU A 138 2.26 -1.37 1.57
C LEU A 138 1.27 -1.96 2.56
N GLY A 139 1.46 -3.20 3.03
CA GLY A 139 0.65 -3.79 4.09
C GLY A 139 0.74 -2.97 5.39
N LEU A 140 1.95 -2.54 5.78
CA LEU A 140 2.13 -1.68 6.96
C LEU A 140 1.53 -0.29 6.77
N ILE A 141 1.63 0.30 5.58
CA ILE A 141 0.97 1.58 5.27
C ILE A 141 -0.55 1.41 5.38
N ALA A 142 -1.11 0.38 4.76
CA ALA A 142 -2.54 0.10 4.79
C ALA A 142 -3.04 -0.14 6.21
N GLY A 143 -2.33 -0.92 7.01
CA GLY A 143 -2.63 -1.10 8.43
C GLY A 143 -2.57 0.21 9.20
N ARG A 144 -1.55 1.05 8.96
CA ARG A 144 -1.43 2.34 9.62
C ARG A 144 -2.56 3.30 9.25
N VAL A 145 -2.95 3.32 7.97
CA VAL A 145 -4.07 4.12 7.46
C VAL A 145 -5.39 3.59 8.02
N GLY A 146 -5.59 2.27 8.05
CA GLY A 146 -6.77 1.62 8.62
C GLY A 146 -6.99 1.94 10.10
N ILE A 147 -5.91 1.93 10.90
CA ILE A 147 -5.99 2.37 12.31
C ILE A 147 -6.44 3.84 12.38
N TYR A 148 -5.85 4.72 11.57
CA TYR A 148 -6.22 6.14 11.57
C TYR A 148 -7.65 6.39 11.10
N PHE A 149 -8.10 5.60 10.12
CA PHE A 149 -9.44 5.61 9.61
C PHE A 149 -10.44 5.24 10.71
N PHE A 150 -10.23 4.07 11.34
CA PHE A 150 -11.05 3.59 12.46
C PHE A 150 -11.12 4.63 13.59
N GLU A 151 -9.96 5.11 14.08
CA GLU A 151 -9.89 6.10 15.16
C GLU A 151 -10.53 7.46 14.81
N THR A 152 -10.62 7.80 13.52
CA THR A 152 -11.28 9.04 13.09
C THR A 152 -12.80 8.91 13.11
N LEU A 153 -13.32 7.70 12.87
CA LEU A 153 -14.76 7.45 12.78
C LEU A 153 -15.37 6.97 14.10
N THR A 154 -14.59 6.35 14.97
CA THR A 154 -15.06 5.91 16.29
C THR A 154 -14.83 7.00 17.34
N GLU A 155 -15.88 7.35 18.10
CA GLU A 155 -15.77 8.31 19.21
C GLU A 155 -14.99 7.73 20.40
N GLU A 156 -14.96 6.40 20.54
CA GLU A 156 -14.31 5.70 21.63
C GLU A 156 -12.79 5.62 21.45
N LYS A 157 -12.06 6.28 22.34
CA LYS A 157 -10.61 6.11 22.45
C LYS A 157 -10.31 4.72 22.99
N ASN A 158 -9.37 4.03 22.36
CA ASN A 158 -8.86 2.71 22.78
C ASN A 158 -9.85 1.53 22.61
N ASN A 159 -10.78 1.60 21.65
CA ASN A 159 -11.59 0.46 21.27
C ASN A 159 -10.77 -0.60 20.49
N TYR A 160 -9.87 -1.30 21.20
CA TYR A 160 -8.97 -2.30 20.61
C TYR A 160 -9.72 -3.52 20.07
N MET A 161 -10.83 -3.91 20.71
CA MET A 161 -11.66 -5.02 20.24
C MET A 161 -12.34 -4.65 18.91
N GLY A 162 -12.94 -3.47 18.82
CA GLY A 162 -13.52 -2.96 17.58
C GLY A 162 -12.47 -2.79 16.49
N LEU A 163 -11.26 -2.35 16.83
CA LEU A 163 -10.14 -2.28 15.88
C LEU A 163 -9.71 -3.68 15.40
N LEU A 164 -9.63 -4.66 16.30
CA LEU A 164 -9.32 -6.04 15.95
C LEU A 164 -10.39 -6.62 15.02
N LEU A 165 -11.66 -6.40 15.33
CA LEU A 165 -12.80 -6.81 14.50
C LEU A 165 -12.86 -6.05 13.17
N PHE A 166 -12.43 -4.79 13.12
CA PHE A 166 -12.33 -4.04 11.86
C PHE A 166 -11.28 -4.66 10.93
N PHE A 167 -10.16 -5.15 11.46
CA PHE A 167 -9.14 -5.82 10.66
C PHE A 167 -9.48 -7.28 10.35
N TRP A 168 -9.98 -8.03 11.33
CA TRP A 168 -10.07 -9.49 11.27
C TRP A 168 -11.47 -10.04 11.54
N GLY A 169 -12.50 -9.18 11.55
CA GLY A 169 -13.89 -9.58 11.81
C GLY A 169 -14.41 -10.61 10.80
N GLY A 170 -14.00 -10.51 9.52
CA GLY A 170 -14.28 -11.56 8.53
C GLY A 170 -13.70 -12.92 8.87
N GLY A 171 -12.63 -12.98 9.67
CA GLY A 171 -12.07 -14.23 10.17
C GLY A 171 -13.04 -15.02 11.05
N LEU A 172 -14.05 -14.36 11.64
CA LEU A 172 -15.13 -15.04 12.36
C LEU A 172 -15.95 -15.95 11.44
N LEU A 173 -16.09 -15.60 10.15
CA LEU A 173 -16.79 -16.43 9.17
C LEU A 173 -15.99 -17.70 8.87
N LEU A 174 -14.67 -17.58 8.71
CA LEU A 174 -13.77 -18.73 8.55
C LEU A 174 -13.80 -19.66 9.77
N VAL A 175 -13.73 -19.11 10.98
CA VAL A 175 -13.84 -19.88 12.23
C VAL A 175 -15.20 -20.57 12.33
N SER A 176 -16.27 -19.87 11.95
CA SER A 176 -17.62 -20.45 11.95
C SER A 176 -17.74 -21.62 10.98
N SER A 177 -17.12 -21.51 9.79
CA SER A 177 -17.05 -22.59 8.81
C SER A 177 -16.32 -23.81 9.38
N LEU A 178 -15.14 -23.60 9.97
CA LEU A 178 -14.37 -24.69 10.59
C LEU A 178 -15.16 -25.39 11.70
N ILE A 179 -15.82 -24.63 12.57
CA ILE A 179 -16.61 -25.23 13.66
C ILE A 179 -17.78 -26.05 13.09
N TYR A 180 -18.49 -25.51 12.09
CA TYR A 180 -19.61 -26.20 11.44
C TYR A 180 -19.18 -27.51 10.77
N TYR A 181 -18.04 -27.49 10.07
CA TYR A 181 -17.45 -28.65 9.39
C TYR A 181 -16.45 -29.44 10.26
N GLN A 182 -16.52 -29.33 11.59
CA GLN A 182 -15.72 -30.13 12.53
C GLN A 182 -14.21 -30.08 12.28
N PHE A 183 -13.69 -28.89 12.00
CA PHE A 183 -12.28 -28.58 11.70
C PHE A 183 -11.75 -29.17 10.38
N ASP A 184 -12.63 -29.53 9.44
CA ASP A 184 -12.22 -29.87 8.08
C ASP A 184 -11.77 -28.62 7.31
N LEU A 185 -10.45 -28.49 7.13
CA LEU A 185 -9.82 -27.34 6.48
C LEU A 185 -10.25 -27.16 5.01
N ARG A 186 -10.79 -28.20 4.36
CA ARG A 186 -11.27 -28.11 2.97
C ARG A 186 -12.46 -27.16 2.83
N HIS A 187 -13.21 -26.98 3.91
CA HIS A 187 -14.41 -26.14 3.96
C HIS A 187 -14.18 -24.82 4.70
N ILE A 188 -12.93 -24.45 4.99
CA ILE A 188 -12.60 -23.26 5.80
C ILE A 188 -13.19 -21.96 5.23
N ALA A 189 -13.35 -21.89 3.91
CA ALA A 189 -13.82 -20.69 3.21
C ALA A 189 -15.31 -20.75 2.80
N ASP A 190 -16.03 -21.85 3.07
CA ASP A 190 -17.42 -22.04 2.61
C ASP A 190 -18.37 -20.95 3.14
N PHE A 191 -18.11 -20.44 4.34
CA PHE A 191 -18.89 -19.36 4.94
C PHE A 191 -18.32 -17.97 4.65
N ASP A 192 -17.20 -17.85 3.95
CA ASP A 192 -16.61 -16.58 3.53
C ASP A 192 -17.29 -16.11 2.23
N PRO A 193 -18.20 -15.11 2.29
CA PRO A 193 -19.01 -14.73 1.14
C PRO A 193 -18.10 -14.31 -0.01
N TRP A 194 -18.40 -14.79 -1.22
CA TRP A 194 -17.60 -14.48 -2.42
C TRP A 194 -16.10 -14.78 -2.21
N GLU A 195 -15.81 -15.88 -1.51
CA GLU A 195 -14.44 -16.31 -1.16
C GLU A 195 -13.67 -15.27 -0.33
N GLY A 196 -14.40 -14.39 0.38
CA GLY A 196 -13.89 -13.27 1.18
C GLY A 196 -13.48 -12.05 0.38
N TRP A 197 -14.26 -11.73 -0.66
CA TRP A 197 -14.12 -10.52 -1.46
C TRP A 197 -13.90 -9.25 -0.61
N TRP A 198 -13.41 -8.24 -1.33
CA TRP A 198 -13.00 -6.92 -0.86
C TRP A 198 -13.80 -6.41 0.36
N PHE A 199 -13.09 -6.03 1.42
CA PHE A 199 -13.60 -5.57 2.75
C PHE A 199 -14.21 -6.58 3.71
N LEU A 200 -14.54 -7.82 3.31
CA LEU A 200 -15.07 -8.80 4.28
C LEU A 200 -13.99 -9.22 5.28
N ASN A 201 -12.75 -9.33 4.81
CA ASN A 201 -11.58 -9.57 5.66
C ASN A 201 -10.46 -8.59 5.33
N PHE A 202 -10.54 -7.40 5.93
CA PHE A 202 -9.62 -6.29 5.64
C PHE A 202 -8.14 -6.66 5.84
N GLY A 203 -7.82 -7.39 6.91
CA GLY A 203 -6.46 -7.84 7.22
C GLY A 203 -5.91 -8.88 6.23
N ARG A 204 -6.77 -9.77 5.71
CA ARG A 204 -6.39 -10.78 4.72
C ARG A 204 -5.92 -10.16 3.39
N ASN A 205 -6.54 -9.05 2.98
CA ASN A 205 -6.15 -8.36 1.75
C ASN A 205 -4.72 -7.82 1.78
N PHE A 206 -4.09 -7.76 2.95
CA PHE A 206 -2.69 -7.36 3.05
C PHE A 206 -1.70 -8.39 2.52
N LEU A 207 -2.14 -9.64 2.24
CA LEU A 207 -1.40 -10.61 1.44
C LEU A 207 -1.08 -10.10 0.03
N TYR A 208 -1.86 -9.13 -0.45
CA TYR A 208 -1.74 -8.58 -1.79
C TYR A 208 -1.21 -7.14 -1.70
N PRO A 209 0.02 -6.85 -2.18
CA PRO A 209 0.61 -5.53 -2.06
C PRO A 209 -0.22 -4.44 -2.75
N LEU A 210 -0.76 -4.75 -3.93
CA LEU A 210 -1.56 -3.80 -4.70
C LEU A 210 -2.93 -3.56 -4.07
N GLU A 211 -3.57 -4.57 -3.49
CA GLU A 211 -4.79 -4.37 -2.70
C GLU A 211 -4.54 -3.49 -1.48
N SER A 212 -3.42 -3.72 -0.78
CA SER A 212 -2.99 -2.86 0.33
C SER A 212 -2.86 -1.39 -0.10
N TYR A 213 -2.29 -1.17 -1.29
CA TYR A 213 -2.20 0.16 -1.89
C TYR A 213 -3.57 0.75 -2.21
N TYR A 214 -4.47 -0.01 -2.85
CA TYR A 214 -5.81 0.47 -3.19
C TYR A 214 -6.64 0.80 -1.95
N HIS A 215 -6.60 -0.04 -0.92
CA HIS A 215 -7.24 0.23 0.36
C HIS A 215 -6.68 1.48 1.06
N SER A 216 -5.37 1.67 1.01
CA SER A 216 -4.73 2.87 1.57
C SER A 216 -5.23 4.14 0.88
N LEU A 217 -5.29 4.13 -0.46
CA LEU A 217 -5.82 5.26 -1.23
C LEU A 217 -7.30 5.50 -0.94
N PHE A 218 -8.11 4.45 -0.92
CA PHE A 218 -9.55 4.54 -0.63
C PHE A 218 -9.81 5.18 0.74
N PHE A 219 -9.19 4.68 1.81
CA PHE A 219 -9.37 5.25 3.14
C PHE A 219 -8.81 6.67 3.28
N LEU A 220 -7.68 6.98 2.65
CA LEU A 220 -7.15 8.34 2.65
C LEU A 220 -8.11 9.31 1.94
N ASN A 221 -8.67 8.91 0.80
CA ASN A 221 -9.68 9.70 0.08
C ASN A 221 -10.92 9.95 0.94
N PHE A 222 -11.44 8.90 1.58
CA PHE A 222 -12.56 9.05 2.50
C PHE A 222 -12.22 10.03 3.63
N LEU A 223 -11.04 9.88 4.25
CA LEU A 223 -10.60 10.79 5.32
C LEU A 223 -10.43 12.23 4.84
N PHE A 224 -9.99 12.43 3.60
CA PHE A 224 -9.92 13.78 3.02
C PHE A 224 -11.30 14.37 2.81
N LEU A 225 -12.27 13.62 2.28
CA LEU A 225 -13.65 14.07 2.16
C LEU A 225 -14.28 14.36 3.52
N TRP A 226 -14.17 13.43 4.47
CA TRP A 226 -14.67 13.58 5.84
C TRP A 226 -14.13 14.84 6.51
N LYS A 227 -12.85 15.17 6.26
CA LYS A 227 -12.18 16.38 6.79
C LYS A 227 -12.33 17.61 5.90
N LYS A 228 -13.22 17.57 4.90
CA LYS A 228 -13.49 18.67 3.94
C LYS A 228 -12.24 19.16 3.19
N LYS A 229 -11.27 18.28 2.96
CA LYS A 229 -10.03 18.54 2.22
C LYS A 229 -10.20 18.17 0.74
N TYR A 230 -11.11 18.84 0.06
CA TYR A 230 -11.58 18.46 -1.28
C TYR A 230 -10.47 18.39 -2.34
N PHE A 231 -9.49 19.30 -2.30
CA PHE A 231 -8.36 19.25 -3.23
C PHE A 231 -7.59 17.91 -3.14
N TRP A 232 -7.28 17.48 -1.91
CA TRP A 232 -6.56 16.22 -1.68
C TRP A 232 -7.43 15.01 -1.98
N ALA A 233 -8.74 15.09 -1.71
CA ALA A 233 -9.70 14.05 -2.10
C ALA A 233 -9.80 13.92 -3.63
N GLY A 234 -9.84 15.03 -4.36
CA GLY A 234 -9.86 15.02 -5.82
C GLY A 234 -8.59 14.42 -6.42
N LEU A 235 -7.42 14.83 -5.92
CA LEU A 235 -6.13 14.26 -6.35
C LEU A 235 -6.04 12.77 -6.05
N GLY A 236 -6.43 12.34 -4.85
CA GLY A 236 -6.41 10.93 -4.49
C GLY A 236 -7.48 10.12 -5.24
N SER A 237 -8.62 10.71 -5.63
CA SER A 237 -9.64 10.05 -6.45
C SER A 237 -9.14 9.85 -7.88
N LEU A 238 -8.45 10.84 -8.45
CA LEU A 238 -7.77 10.69 -9.75
C LEU A 238 -6.68 9.59 -9.67
N LEU A 239 -5.88 9.59 -8.60
CA LEU A 239 -4.86 8.57 -8.41
C LEU A 239 -5.48 7.18 -8.28
N LEU A 240 -6.58 7.04 -7.53
CA LEU A 240 -7.32 5.78 -7.38
C LEU A 240 -7.91 5.33 -8.71
N LEU A 241 -8.49 6.23 -9.51
CA LEU A 241 -9.01 5.93 -10.85
C LEU A 241 -7.91 5.44 -11.79
N LEU A 242 -6.77 6.14 -11.84
CA LEU A 242 -5.63 5.72 -12.66
C LEU A 242 -5.02 4.40 -12.18
N SER A 243 -5.11 4.11 -10.88
CA SER A 243 -4.53 2.90 -10.30
C SER A 243 -5.44 1.68 -10.48
N HIS A 244 -6.72 1.83 -10.16
CA HIS A 244 -7.72 0.78 -10.16
C HIS A 244 -9.05 1.32 -10.70
N HIS A 245 -9.23 1.21 -12.02
CA HIS A 245 -10.32 1.86 -12.76
C HIS A 245 -11.70 1.59 -12.18
N PHE A 246 -11.99 0.33 -11.85
CA PHE A 246 -13.28 -0.08 -11.30
C PHE A 246 -13.60 0.66 -9.99
N THR A 247 -12.77 0.46 -8.97
CA THR A 247 -12.89 1.10 -7.67
C THR A 247 -12.87 2.62 -7.76
N GLY A 248 -12.01 3.20 -8.61
CA GLY A 248 -11.92 4.65 -8.75
C GLY A 248 -13.17 5.26 -9.36
N MET A 249 -13.79 4.60 -10.36
CA MET A 249 -15.07 5.03 -10.91
C MET A 249 -16.19 4.94 -9.89
N GLU A 250 -16.31 3.82 -9.16
CA GLU A 250 -17.29 3.65 -8.09
C GLU A 250 -17.12 4.71 -6.99
N TRP A 251 -15.88 4.93 -6.55
CA TRP A 251 -15.56 5.93 -5.55
C TRP A 251 -15.95 7.34 -5.98
N ILE A 252 -15.62 7.72 -7.23
CA ILE A 252 -15.99 9.03 -7.77
C ILE A 252 -17.52 9.16 -7.81
N ALA A 253 -18.23 8.14 -8.28
CA ALA A 253 -19.69 8.13 -8.32
C ALA A 253 -20.29 8.35 -6.93
N ILE A 254 -19.82 7.62 -5.91
CA ILE A 254 -20.27 7.75 -4.52
C ILE A 254 -19.92 9.14 -3.94
N SER A 255 -18.74 9.67 -4.27
CA SER A 255 -18.27 10.93 -3.70
C SER A 255 -18.98 12.17 -4.24
N LEU A 256 -19.64 12.06 -5.39
CA LEU A 256 -20.34 13.15 -6.07
C LEU A 256 -21.85 13.17 -5.78
N THR A 257 -22.40 12.11 -5.19
CA THR A 257 -23.80 12.01 -4.73
C THR A 257 -23.95 12.49 -3.30
#